data_AF-A0A923IU02-F1
#
_entry.id   AF-A0A923IU02-F1
#
_cell.length_a   1.000
_cell.length_b   1.000
_cell.length_c   1.000
_cell.angle_alpha   90.00
_cell.angle_beta   90.00
_cell.angle_gamma   90.00
#
_symmetry.space_group_name_H-M   'P 1'
#
loop_
_entity.id
_entity.type
_entity.pdbx_description
1 polymer ?
#
loop_
_entity_poly.entity_id
_entity_poly.type
_entity_poly.pdbx_seq_one_letter_code
_entity_poly.pdbx_strand_id
1 'polypeptide(L)'
;MQNDQKDISLAILYFLLSLFISILFISQNDLLYTDTNQMILSGSIAGAKWGIQIIAALFLLKKKKFEFIRRISLVCLSGSISLLSYYLLMYLPLSSWWQFVLTLIICVVIMLVLYFQAVAKTRIGLQWYFGWVACLIIAILLQLTIVFHIIT
;
A
#
# COMPACT_ATOMS: atom_id res chain seq x y z
N MET A 1 8.37 -27.14 5.91
CA MET A 1 9.14 -26.34 6.90
C MET A 1 9.03 -24.88 6.50
N GLN A 2 8.73 -24.01 7.47
CA GLN A 2 8.75 -22.56 7.24
C GLN A 2 10.20 -22.11 7.13
N ASN A 3 10.59 -21.49 6.01
CA ASN A 3 11.93 -20.98 5.81
C ASN A 3 11.91 -19.47 6.09
N ASP A 4 12.01 -19.13 7.37
CA ASP A 4 11.91 -17.76 7.85
C ASP A 4 12.93 -16.83 7.17
N GLN A 5 14.14 -17.32 6.88
CA GLN A 5 15.15 -16.54 6.19
C GLN A 5 14.71 -16.16 4.77
N LYS A 6 14.15 -17.11 4.01
CA LYS A 6 13.58 -16.83 2.69
C LYS A 6 12.40 -15.86 2.79
N ASP A 7 11.53 -16.02 3.79
CA ASP A 7 10.38 -15.15 3.99
C ASP A 7 10.80 -13.71 4.30
N ILE A 8 11.79 -13.53 5.17
CA ILE A 8 12.37 -12.22 5.52
C ILE A 8 13.02 -11.58 4.28
N SER A 9 13.88 -12.28 3.56
CA SER A 9 14.56 -11.73 2.38
C SER A 9 13.58 -11.28 1.30
N LEU A 10 12.55 -12.08 1.03
CA LEU A 10 11.50 -11.70 0.08
C LEU A 10 10.66 -10.54 0.60
N ALA A 11 10.38 -10.49 1.91
CA ALA A 11 9.64 -9.38 2.49
C ALA A 11 10.36 -8.05 2.31
N ILE A 12 11.67 -8.02 2.61
CA ILE A 12 12.54 -6.86 2.43
C ILE A 12 12.57 -6.46 0.96
N LEU A 13 12.82 -7.41 0.05
CA LEU A 13 12.87 -7.14 -1.38
C LEU A 13 11.56 -6.51 -1.88
N TYR A 14 10.40 -7.07 -1.52
CA TYR A 14 9.11 -6.55 -1.96
C TYR A 14 8.83 -5.16 -1.40
N PHE A 15 9.17 -4.89 -0.13
CA PHE A 15 9.01 -3.54 0.43
C PHE A 15 9.94 -2.53 -0.21
N LEU A 16 11.21 -2.88 -0.48
CA LEU A 16 12.15 -1.99 -1.15
C LEU A 16 11.71 -1.67 -2.58
N LEU A 17 11.28 -2.68 -3.34
CA LEU A 17 10.74 -2.47 -4.68
C LEU A 17 9.46 -1.62 -4.66
N SER A 18 8.57 -1.88 -3.69
CA SER A 18 7.35 -1.10 -3.50
C SER A 18 7.68 0.37 -3.20
N LEU A 19 8.60 0.62 -2.28
CA LEU A 19 9.06 1.96 -1.91
C LEU A 19 9.66 2.68 -3.13
N PHE A 20 10.54 2.00 -3.87
CA PHE A 20 11.17 2.55 -5.08
C PHE A 20 10.13 2.96 -6.12
N ILE A 21 9.17 2.08 -6.44
CA ILE A 21 8.10 2.36 -7.40
C ILE A 21 7.22 3.51 -6.91
N SER A 22 6.86 3.53 -5.63
CA SER A 22 6.06 4.60 -5.04
C SER A 22 6.78 5.96 -5.07
N ILE A 23 8.07 6.00 -4.78
CA ILE A 23 8.87 7.23 -4.88
C ILE A 23 8.93 7.70 -6.34
N LEU A 24 9.17 6.80 -7.30
CA LEU A 24 9.15 7.14 -8.72
C LEU A 24 7.79 7.69 -9.15
N PHE A 25 6.70 7.06 -8.75
CA PHE A 25 5.36 7.52 -9.05
C PHE A 25 5.09 8.91 -8.46
N ILE A 26 5.43 9.15 -7.20
CA ILE A 26 5.19 10.43 -6.53
C ILE A 26 6.05 11.54 -7.16
N SER A 27 7.33 11.27 -7.44
CA SER A 27 8.27 12.24 -8.01
C SER A 27 8.02 12.61 -9.48
N GLN A 28 7.30 11.78 -10.23
CA GLN A 28 6.96 12.08 -11.62
C GLN A 28 5.57 12.70 -11.78
N ASN A 29 4.82 12.88 -10.69
CA ASN A 29 3.46 13.40 -10.71
C ASN A 29 3.36 14.75 -9.99
N ASP A 30 4.13 15.74 -10.48
CA ASP A 30 4.13 17.13 -10.00
C ASP A 30 2.75 17.80 -10.12
N LEU A 31 1.88 17.28 -11.00
CA LEU A 31 0.49 17.71 -11.13
C LEU A 31 -0.38 17.33 -9.92
N LEU A 32 0.01 16.30 -9.18
CA LEU A 32 -0.70 15.81 -7.99
C LEU A 32 -0.02 16.27 -6.70
N TYR A 33 1.31 16.34 -6.70
CA TYR A 33 2.10 16.76 -5.55
C TYR A 33 2.78 18.09 -5.86
N THR A 34 2.24 19.16 -5.28
CA THR A 34 2.70 20.53 -5.56
C THR A 34 3.86 20.97 -4.69
N ASP A 35 4.10 20.28 -3.58
CA ASP A 35 5.18 20.57 -2.63
C ASP A 35 5.85 19.29 -2.13
N THR A 36 7.16 19.39 -1.85
CA THR A 36 7.97 18.31 -1.26
C THR A 36 7.40 17.87 0.10
N ASN A 37 6.83 18.78 0.89
CA ASN A 37 6.19 18.42 2.16
C ASN A 37 4.98 17.51 1.95
N GLN A 38 4.18 17.73 0.90
CA GLN A 38 3.03 16.85 0.56
C GLN A 38 3.52 15.45 0.17
N MET A 39 4.61 15.36 -0.61
CA MET A 39 5.21 14.08 -0.99
C MET A 39 5.70 13.30 0.24
N ILE A 40 6.42 13.97 1.15
CA ILE A 40 6.92 13.38 2.40
C ILE A 40 5.76 12.95 3.29
N LEU A 41 4.73 13.79 3.44
CA LEU A 41 3.56 13.48 4.26
C LEU A 41 2.80 12.28 3.72
N SER A 42 2.56 12.24 2.40
CA SER A 42 1.91 11.11 1.74
C SER A 42 2.70 9.81 1.92
N GLY A 43 4.01 9.85 1.68
CA GLY A 43 4.91 8.72 1.92
C GLY A 43 4.91 8.27 3.38
N SER A 44 4.87 9.22 4.32
CA SER A 44 4.85 8.95 5.77
C SER A 44 3.55 8.28 6.21
N ILE A 45 2.39 8.74 5.72
CA ILE A 45 1.09 8.10 6.01
C ILE A 45 1.07 6.66 5.47
N ALA A 46 1.51 6.47 4.22
CA ALA A 46 1.57 5.16 3.60
C ALA A 46 2.54 4.22 4.36
N GLY A 47 3.73 4.73 4.69
CA GLY A 47 4.74 4.00 5.46
C GLY A 47 4.28 3.63 6.87
N ALA A 48 3.67 4.57 7.59
CA ALA A 48 3.14 4.35 8.94
C ALA A 48 2.07 3.25 8.95
N LYS A 49 1.13 3.25 7.99
CA LYS A 49 0.11 2.20 7.85
C LYS A 49 0.75 0.81 7.76
N TRP A 50 1.80 0.67 6.96
CA TRP A 50 2.51 -0.61 6.81
C TRP A 50 3.37 -0.94 8.02
N GLY A 51 4.08 0.04 8.58
CA GLY A 51 4.90 -0.11 9.78
C GLY A 51 4.11 -0.64 10.97
N ILE A 52 2.94 -0.05 11.25
CA ILE A 52 2.04 -0.50 12.32
C ILE A 52 1.63 -1.96 12.12
N GLN A 53 1.33 -2.38 10.88
CA GLN A 53 0.95 -3.75 10.57
C GLN A 53 2.10 -4.75 10.71
N ILE A 54 3.32 -4.37 10.30
CA ILE A 54 4.51 -5.19 10.49
C ILE A 54 4.80 -5.35 11.97
N ILE A 55 4.78 -4.26 12.75
CA ILE A 55 4.99 -4.27 14.19
C ILE A 55 3.94 -5.17 14.87
N ALA A 56 2.65 -4.96 14.57
CA ALA A 56 1.58 -5.79 15.10
C ALA A 56 1.82 -7.27 14.76
N ALA A 57 2.19 -7.61 13.52
CA ALA A 57 2.46 -8.97 13.10
C ALA A 57 3.62 -9.59 13.87
N LEU A 58 4.70 -8.85 14.13
CA LEU A 58 5.86 -9.34 14.88
C LEU A 58 5.52 -9.69 16.34
N PHE A 59 4.63 -8.92 16.97
CA PHE A 59 4.23 -9.14 18.37
C PHE A 59 3.09 -10.14 18.54
N LEU A 60 2.09 -10.11 17.65
CA LEU A 60 0.85 -10.86 17.83
C LEU A 60 0.84 -12.19 17.06
N LEU A 61 1.53 -12.28 15.93
CA LEU A 61 1.62 -13.51 15.15
C LEU A 61 2.85 -14.29 15.61
N LYS A 62 2.65 -15.44 16.25
CA LYS A 62 3.74 -16.28 16.79
C LYS A 62 4.58 -16.91 15.67
N LYS A 63 4.20 -18.13 15.26
CA LYS A 63 4.94 -18.87 14.22
C LYS A 63 4.70 -18.31 12.82
N LYS A 64 3.60 -17.60 12.59
CA LYS A 64 3.16 -17.16 11.26
C LYS A 64 3.59 -15.75 10.84
N LYS A 65 4.35 -15.03 11.68
CA LYS A 65 4.73 -13.63 11.44
C LYS A 65 5.44 -13.40 10.12
N PHE A 66 6.51 -14.13 9.83
CA PHE A 66 7.33 -13.87 8.64
C PHE A 66 6.61 -14.28 7.35
N GLU A 67 5.87 -15.39 7.37
CA GLU A 67 5.00 -15.77 6.26
C GLU A 67 3.95 -14.69 5.97
N PHE A 68 3.30 -14.15 7.01
CA PHE A 68 2.34 -13.07 6.87
C PHE A 68 3.00 -11.79 6.33
N ILE A 69 4.12 -11.38 6.93
CA ILE A 69 4.88 -10.17 6.57
C ILE A 69 5.31 -10.23 5.08
N ARG A 70 5.79 -11.37 4.60
CA ARG A 70 6.12 -11.55 3.16
C ARG A 70 4.89 -11.40 2.27
N ARG A 71 3.73 -11.90 2.70
CA ARG A 71 2.51 -11.82 1.88
C ARG A 71 1.99 -10.38 1.84
N ILE A 72 1.99 -9.66 2.95
CA ILE A 72 1.55 -8.26 2.97
C ILE A 72 2.56 -7.33 2.28
N SER A 73 3.85 -7.66 2.26
CA SER A 73 4.84 -6.92 1.47
C SER A 73 4.62 -7.11 -0.03
N LEU A 74 4.18 -8.31 -0.45
CA LEU A 74 3.73 -8.55 -1.82
C LEU A 74 2.47 -7.74 -2.14
N VAL A 75 1.50 -7.65 -1.23
CA VAL A 75 0.32 -6.77 -1.40
C VAL A 75 0.76 -5.31 -1.58
N CYS A 76 1.73 -4.86 -0.78
CA CYS A 76 2.30 -3.52 -0.87
C CYS A 76 2.94 -3.27 -2.25
N LEU A 77 3.78 -4.20 -2.72
CA LEU A 77 4.39 -4.15 -4.05
C LEU A 77 3.35 -4.15 -5.17
N SER A 78 2.35 -5.01 -5.10
CA SER A 78 1.25 -5.04 -6.08
C SER A 78 0.47 -3.73 -6.11
N GLY A 79 0.26 -3.11 -4.94
CA GLY A 79 -0.29 -1.76 -4.83
C GLY A 79 0.56 -0.75 -5.59
N SER A 80 1.86 -0.67 -5.29
CA SER A 80 2.77 0.26 -6.00
C SER A 80 2.81 0.01 -7.51
N ILE A 81 2.88 -1.24 -7.96
CA ILE A 81 2.84 -1.58 -9.39
C ILE A 81 1.51 -1.14 -10.01
N SER A 82 0.39 -1.34 -9.33
CA SER A 82 -0.91 -0.93 -9.86
C SER A 82 -1.07 0.58 -10.01
N LEU A 83 -0.30 1.40 -9.26
CA LEU A 83 -0.26 2.85 -9.48
C LEU A 83 0.30 3.22 -10.85
N LEU A 84 1.16 2.39 -11.43
CA LEU A 84 1.69 2.60 -12.80
C LEU A 84 0.59 2.52 -13.88
N SER A 85 -0.59 1.97 -13.55
CA SER A 85 -1.75 2.04 -14.45
C SER A 85 -2.17 3.47 -14.78
N TYR A 86 -1.80 4.47 -13.96
CA TYR A 86 -2.02 5.88 -14.26
C TYR A 86 -1.43 6.28 -15.62
N TYR A 87 -0.21 5.84 -15.91
CA TYR A 87 0.44 6.13 -17.19
C TYR A 87 -0.24 5.44 -18.38
N LEU A 88 -0.95 4.33 -18.14
CA LEU A 88 -1.78 3.69 -19.16
C LEU A 88 -3.09 4.45 -19.37
N LEU A 89 -3.68 4.99 -18.29
CA LEU A 89 -4.90 5.79 -18.36
C LEU A 89 -4.67 7.17 -19.00
N MET A 90 -3.43 7.66 -19.06
CA MET A 90 -3.07 8.91 -19.72
C MET A 90 -3.43 8.92 -21.22
N TYR A 91 -3.50 7.74 -21.86
CA TYR A 91 -3.89 7.61 -23.27
C TYR A 91 -5.41 7.68 -23.50
N LEU A 92 -6.21 7.72 -22.43
CA LEU A 92 -7.67 7.88 -22.52
C LEU A 92 -8.05 9.36 -22.43
N PRO A 93 -9.15 9.79 -23.09
CA PRO A 93 -9.65 11.17 -23.05
C PRO A 93 -10.35 11.47 -21.72
N LEU A 94 -9.63 11.34 -20.61
CA LEU A 94 -10.07 11.62 -19.25
C LEU A 94 -9.23 12.77 -18.67
N SER A 95 -9.80 13.58 -17.78
CA SER A 95 -9.02 14.57 -17.04
C SER A 95 -8.01 13.88 -16.11
N SER A 96 -6.87 14.51 -15.83
CA SER A 96 -5.85 14.00 -14.90
C SER A 96 -6.40 13.63 -13.52
N TRP A 97 -7.39 14.39 -13.02
CA TRP A 97 -8.10 14.07 -11.78
C TRP A 97 -8.79 12.70 -11.82
N TRP A 98 -9.63 12.46 -12.83
CA TRP A 98 -10.31 11.19 -13.01
C TRP A 98 -9.35 10.03 -13.27
N GLN A 99 -8.26 10.25 -14.00
CA GLN A 99 -7.21 9.24 -14.18
C GLN A 99 -6.61 8.82 -12.82
N PHE A 100 -6.29 9.79 -11.96
CA PHE A 100 -5.76 9.52 -10.63
C PHE A 100 -6.76 8.76 -9.75
N VAL A 101 -8.02 9.21 -9.70
CA VAL A 101 -9.07 8.54 -8.91
C VAL A 101 -9.29 7.10 -9.37
N LEU A 102 -9.34 6.85 -10.68
CA LEU A 102 -9.50 5.50 -11.23
C LEU A 102 -8.30 4.60 -10.88
N THR A 103 -7.07 5.11 -11.02
CA THR A 103 -5.87 4.39 -10.59
C THR A 103 -5.90 4.05 -9.10
N LEU A 104 -6.31 5.00 -8.25
CA LEU A 104 -6.45 4.76 -6.81
C LEU A 104 -7.49 3.67 -6.52
N ILE A 105 -8.64 3.69 -7.19
CA ILE A 105 -9.68 2.66 -7.05
C ILE A 105 -9.12 1.29 -7.44
N ILE A 106 -8.45 1.19 -8.59
CA ILE A 106 -7.83 -0.05 -9.06
C ILE A 106 -6.83 -0.58 -8.02
N CYS A 107 -5.97 0.32 -7.52
CA CYS A 107 -4.97 -0.01 -6.50
C CYS A 107 -5.63 -0.54 -5.22
N VAL A 108 -6.62 0.16 -4.68
CA VAL A 108 -7.35 -0.24 -3.47
C VAL A 108 -8.03 -1.60 -3.66
N VAL A 109 -8.70 -1.82 -4.79
CA VAL A 109 -9.40 -3.09 -5.09
C VAL A 109 -8.41 -4.25 -5.15
N ILE A 110 -7.30 -4.10 -5.89
CA ILE A 110 -6.26 -5.12 -5.98
C ILE A 110 -5.71 -5.45 -4.59
N MET A 111 -5.41 -4.41 -3.80
CA MET A 111 -4.86 -4.60 -2.46
C MET A 111 -5.84 -5.26 -1.49
N LEU A 112 -7.13 -4.92 -1.54
CA LEU A 112 -8.18 -5.58 -0.74
C LEU A 112 -8.22 -7.08 -1.04
N VAL A 113 -8.29 -7.45 -2.31
CA VAL A 113 -8.34 -8.86 -2.72
C VAL A 113 -7.08 -9.61 -2.29
N LEU A 114 -5.90 -9.05 -2.57
CA LEU A 114 -4.64 -9.70 -2.24
C LEU A 114 -4.40 -9.78 -0.72
N TYR A 115 -4.82 -8.77 0.05
CA TYR A 115 -4.70 -8.81 1.51
C TYR A 115 -5.64 -9.85 2.12
N PHE A 116 -6.87 -9.97 1.61
CA PHE A 116 -7.78 -11.05 2.01
C PHE A 116 -7.14 -12.42 1.74
N GLN A 117 -6.57 -12.62 0.55
CA GLN A 117 -5.85 -13.84 0.23
C GLN A 117 -4.64 -14.07 1.13
N ALA A 118 -3.92 -13.02 1.54
CA ALA A 118 -2.80 -13.12 2.46
C ALA A 118 -3.25 -13.63 3.84
N VAL A 119 -4.34 -13.06 4.37
CA VAL A 119 -4.96 -13.49 5.64
C VAL A 119 -5.42 -14.95 5.55
N ALA A 120 -6.18 -15.30 4.50
CA ALA A 120 -6.70 -16.64 4.30
C ALA A 120 -5.59 -17.70 4.14
N LYS A 121 -4.58 -17.42 3.29
CA LYS A 121 -3.46 -18.36 3.05
C LYS A 121 -2.57 -18.54 4.28
N THR A 122 -2.45 -17.53 5.13
CA THR A 122 -1.67 -17.62 6.38
C THR A 122 -2.47 -18.27 7.51
N ARG A 123 -3.78 -18.51 7.31
CA ARG A 123 -4.70 -19.09 8.30
C ARG A 123 -4.75 -18.27 9.60
N ILE A 124 -4.71 -16.95 9.49
CA ILE A 124 -4.91 -16.04 10.63
C ILE A 124 -6.35 -15.54 10.67
N GLY A 125 -6.79 -15.03 11.82
CA GLY A 125 -8.17 -14.57 11.99
C GLY A 125 -8.52 -13.39 11.08
N LEU A 126 -9.76 -13.36 10.57
CA LEU A 126 -10.29 -12.30 9.70
C LEU A 126 -10.26 -10.91 10.34
N GLN A 127 -10.14 -10.80 11.66
CA GLN A 127 -9.90 -9.54 12.37
C GLN A 127 -8.69 -8.76 11.82
N TRP A 128 -7.66 -9.46 11.32
CA TRP A 128 -6.50 -8.81 10.67
C TRP A 128 -6.87 -8.12 9.36
N TYR A 129 -7.79 -8.72 8.59
CA TYR A 129 -8.31 -8.12 7.37
C TYR A 129 -9.08 -6.85 7.70
N PHE A 130 -10.06 -6.92 8.60
CA PHE A 130 -10.88 -5.77 8.97
C PHE A 130 -10.08 -4.66 9.65
N GLY A 131 -9.12 -5.01 10.52
CA GLY A 131 -8.22 -4.04 11.13
C GLY A 131 -7.38 -3.31 10.08
N TRP A 132 -6.87 -4.03 9.08
CA TRP A 132 -6.15 -3.40 7.98
C TRP A 132 -7.04 -2.52 7.10
N VAL A 133 -8.27 -2.96 6.79
CA VAL A 133 -9.25 -2.15 6.04
C VAL A 133 -9.58 -0.86 6.79
N ALA A 134 -9.76 -0.91 8.11
CA ALA A 134 -9.96 0.28 8.92
C ALA A 134 -8.74 1.23 8.85
N CYS A 135 -7.52 0.70 8.98
CA CYS A 135 -6.30 1.50 8.78
C CYS A 135 -6.20 2.09 7.36
N LEU A 136 -6.65 1.36 6.34
CA LEU A 136 -6.66 1.83 4.96
C LEU A 136 -7.64 3.00 4.77
N ILE A 137 -8.85 2.89 5.31
CA ILE A 137 -9.86 3.97 5.26
C ILE A 137 -9.30 5.22 5.94
N ILE A 138 -8.71 5.10 7.13
CA ILE A 138 -8.10 6.22 7.84
C ILE A 138 -6.96 6.83 7.00
N ALA A 139 -6.10 6.01 6.42
CA ALA A 139 -5.00 6.50 5.58
C ALA A 139 -5.52 7.25 4.34
N ILE A 140 -6.56 6.74 3.68
CA ILE A 140 -7.20 7.41 2.53
C ILE A 140 -7.80 8.75 2.97
N LEU A 141 -8.52 8.79 4.08
CA LEU A 141 -9.09 10.03 4.62
C LEU A 141 -7.98 11.05 4.92
N LEU A 142 -6.90 10.66 5.60
CA LEU A 142 -5.77 11.54 5.88
C LEU A 142 -5.08 12.07 4.61
N GLN A 143 -4.98 11.23 3.57
CA GLN A 143 -4.46 11.65 2.27
C GLN A 143 -5.39 12.69 1.63
N LEU A 144 -6.70 12.46 1.63
CA LEU A 144 -7.66 13.37 1.01
C LEU A 144 -7.82 14.69 1.78
N THR A 145 -7.73 14.68 3.11
CA THR A 145 -7.95 15.87 3.95
C THR A 145 -6.66 16.67 4.18
N ILE A 146 -5.55 16.00 4.51
CA ILE A 146 -4.31 16.67 4.95
C ILE A 146 -3.32 16.83 3.80
N VAL A 147 -3.20 15.84 2.91
CA VAL A 147 -2.22 15.91 1.80
C VAL A 147 -2.78 16.71 0.64
N PHE A 148 -4.01 16.40 0.21
CA PHE A 148 -4.60 16.99 -0.99
C PHE A 148 -5.64 18.08 -0.71
N HIS A 149 -6.03 18.30 0.55
CA HIS A 149 -7.03 19.33 0.94
C HIS A 149 -8.34 19.29 0.14
N ILE A 150 -8.80 18.09 -0.26
CA ILE A 150 -10.00 17.89 -1.07
C ILE A 150 -11.27 17.89 -0.21
N ILE A 151 -11.16 17.31 0.99
CA ILE A 151 -12.24 17.26 1.97
C ILE A 151 -11.82 18.18 3.11
N THR A 152 -12.39 19.38 3.14
CA THR A 152 -12.27 20.36 4.23
C THR A 152 -13.62 20.56 4.89
#